data_AF-B5I8T5-F1
#
_entry.id   AF-B5I8T5-F1
#
_cell.length_a   1.000
_cell.length_b   1.000
_cell.length_c   1.000
_cell.angle_alpha   90.00
_cell.angle_beta   90.00
_cell.angle_gamma   90.00
#
_symmetry.space_group_name_H-M   'P 1'
#
loop_
_entity.id
_entity.type
_entity.pdbx_description
1 polymer ?
#
loop_
_entity_poly.entity_id
_entity_poly.type
_entity_poly.pdbx_seq_one_letter_code
_entity_poly.pdbx_strand_id
1 'polypeptide(L)'
;MAGSGQDGAAHVVRGHRPSISSNTHPWGGRYGDRGTMLQVRLLGPVEVWEGNRRAPLGGVRPLAVLSALVVHLGEVLSTERLVDCVWDEQAPATASALVATHVSAVRRALARVGEAEVIRTRPPGYVADLDASQVDARRF
;
A
#
# COMPACT_ATOMS: atom_id res chain seq x y z
N MET A 1 -9.91 -39.32 34.80
CA MET A 1 -11.25 -39.05 34.25
C MET A 1 -11.61 -37.61 34.53
N ALA A 2 -12.32 -36.96 33.59
CA ALA A 2 -12.56 -35.51 33.43
C ALA A 2 -11.33 -34.75 32.86
N GLY A 3 -11.28 -34.29 31.61
CA GLY A 3 -12.35 -33.99 30.65
C GLY A 3 -12.75 -32.52 30.78
N SER A 4 -12.08 -31.64 30.05
CA SER A 4 -12.55 -30.29 29.71
C SER A 4 -11.78 -29.82 28.48
N GLY A 5 -12.34 -30.12 27.31
CA GLY A 5 -12.09 -29.36 26.09
C GLY A 5 -13.13 -28.25 26.02
N GLN A 6 -12.69 -27.05 25.62
CA GLN A 6 -13.45 -25.91 25.10
C GLN A 6 -12.47 -24.71 25.07
N ASP A 7 -12.38 -23.86 24.05
CA ASP A 7 -13.18 -23.71 22.85
C ASP A 7 -12.34 -22.87 21.86
N GLY A 8 -12.24 -23.34 20.62
CA GLY A 8 -11.84 -22.50 19.50
C GLY A 8 -13.10 -22.08 18.77
N ALA A 9 -13.40 -20.77 18.71
CA ALA A 9 -14.21 -20.20 17.65
C ALA A 9 -14.17 -18.67 17.67
N ALA A 10 -13.83 -18.15 16.49
CA ALA A 10 -14.54 -17.08 15.79
C ALA A 10 -14.63 -15.71 16.48
N HIS A 11 -13.89 -14.72 15.97
CA HIS A 11 -14.32 -13.93 14.80
C HIS A 11 -15.52 -13.04 15.11
N VAL A 12 -15.24 -11.88 15.72
CA VAL A 12 -16.11 -10.71 15.65
C VAL A 12 -15.20 -9.48 15.53
N VAL A 13 -14.69 -9.23 14.32
CA VAL A 13 -14.27 -7.87 13.96
C VAL A 13 -15.53 -7.16 13.47
N ARG A 14 -16.19 -6.46 14.40
CA ARG A 14 -17.37 -5.64 14.10
C ARG A 14 -17.01 -4.59 13.05
N GLY A 15 -17.85 -4.55 12.02
CA GLY A 15 -17.69 -3.66 10.88
C GLY A 15 -17.55 -2.20 11.28
N HIS A 16 -16.47 -1.60 10.81
CA HIS A 16 -16.46 -0.17 10.56
C HIS A 16 -16.97 0.04 9.15
N ARG A 17 -18.21 0.49 9.05
CA ARG A 17 -18.75 1.12 7.85
C ARG A 17 -17.80 2.28 7.52
N PRO A 18 -17.18 2.38 6.33
CA PRO A 18 -16.59 3.63 5.95
C PRO A 18 -17.75 4.60 5.76
N SER A 19 -17.86 5.54 6.70
CA SER A 19 -18.57 6.78 6.48
C SER A 19 -18.05 7.36 5.18
N ILE A 20 -18.95 7.67 4.25
CA ILE A 20 -18.66 8.56 3.13
C ILE A 20 -18.21 9.86 3.76
N SER A 21 -16.89 10.01 3.93
CA SER A 21 -16.30 11.25 4.37
C SER A 21 -16.39 12.17 3.18
N SER A 22 -17.37 13.07 3.27
CA SER A 22 -17.40 14.36 2.60
C SER A 22 -15.98 14.86 2.39
N ASN A 23 -15.61 14.92 1.11
CA ASN A 23 -14.32 15.34 0.63
C ASN A 23 -14.13 16.83 0.97
N THR A 24 -13.57 17.12 2.14
CA THR A 24 -13.17 18.49 2.53
C THR A 24 -11.66 18.50 2.64
N HIS A 25 -11.00 18.73 1.51
CA HIS A 25 -9.59 19.08 1.47
C HIS A 25 -9.43 20.50 2.03
N PRO A 26 -8.67 20.73 3.11
CA PRO A 26 -8.49 22.05 3.72
C PRO A 26 -7.49 22.95 2.95
N TRP A 27 -7.35 22.78 1.64
CA TRP A 27 -6.42 23.56 0.82
C TRP A 27 -7.20 24.34 -0.24
N GLY A 28 -7.32 25.65 -0.03
CA GLY A 28 -7.94 26.59 -0.96
C GLY A 28 -7.15 26.70 -2.26
N GLY A 29 -7.69 26.13 -3.33
CA GLY A 29 -7.24 26.29 -4.71
C GLY A 29 -8.45 26.21 -5.63
N ARG A 30 -8.65 27.25 -6.44
CA ARG A 30 -9.82 27.42 -7.30
C ARG A 30 -9.91 26.28 -8.32
N TYR A 31 -11.12 25.72 -8.44
CA TYR A 31 -11.46 24.64 -9.37
C TYR A 31 -11.17 25.04 -10.83
N GLY A 32 -10.10 24.46 -11.37
CA GLY A 32 -9.72 24.48 -12.78
C GLY A 32 -8.91 23.26 -13.22
N ASP A 33 -8.73 22.27 -12.35
CA ASP A 33 -8.01 21.03 -12.65
C ASP A 33 -8.77 19.87 -12.00
N ARG A 34 -9.09 18.82 -12.75
CA ARG A 34 -9.61 17.58 -12.15
C ARG A 34 -8.45 16.98 -11.37
N GLY A 35 -8.41 17.27 -10.07
CA GLY A 35 -7.34 16.90 -9.14
C GLY A 35 -6.64 15.62 -9.54
N THR A 36 -5.38 15.75 -9.92
CA THR A 36 -4.50 14.69 -10.38
C THR A 36 -4.37 13.60 -9.32
N MET A 37 -5.23 12.58 -9.38
CA MET A 37 -5.12 11.42 -8.49
C MET A 37 -3.90 10.58 -8.85
N LEU A 38 -3.22 10.05 -7.83
CA LEU A 38 -2.23 8.99 -8.03
C LEU A 38 -2.90 7.79 -8.71
N GLN A 39 -2.26 7.22 -9.72
CA GLN A 39 -2.63 6.02 -10.43
C GLN A 39 -1.48 5.02 -10.38
N VAL A 40 -1.77 3.82 -9.91
CA VAL A 40 -0.86 2.67 -9.94
C VAL A 40 -1.34 1.73 -11.04
N ARG A 41 -0.46 1.47 -12.00
CA ARG A 41 -0.71 0.56 -13.12
C ARG A 41 0.04 -0.74 -12.90
N LEU A 42 -0.67 -1.86 -12.88
CA LEU A 42 -0.16 -3.20 -12.65
C LEU A 42 -0.46 -4.15 -13.82
N LEU A 43 -1.41 -3.82 -14.70
CA LEU A 43 -1.81 -4.63 -15.85
C LEU A 43 -0.87 -4.47 -17.07
N GLY A 44 0.44 -4.38 -16.81
CA GLY A 44 1.49 -4.08 -17.77
C GLY A 44 2.81 -3.80 -17.06
N PRO A 45 3.73 -3.05 -17.67
CA PRO A 45 4.87 -2.50 -16.94
C PRO A 45 4.36 -1.73 -15.72
N VAL A 46 4.87 -2.06 -14.53
CA VAL A 46 4.37 -1.42 -13.32
C VAL A 46 4.79 0.04 -13.30
N GLU A 47 3.82 0.93 -13.22
CA GLU A 47 4.02 2.38 -13.29
C GLU A 47 3.20 3.13 -12.26
N VAL A 48 3.73 4.26 -11.83
CA VAL A 48 3.06 5.17 -10.92
C VAL A 48 3.00 6.55 -11.55
N TRP A 49 1.81 7.12 -11.58
CA TRP A 49 1.50 8.39 -12.24
C TRP A 49 0.67 9.26 -11.31
N GLU A 50 0.98 10.54 -11.21
CA GLU A 50 0.07 11.54 -10.66
C GLU A 50 -0.27 12.49 -11.81
N GLY A 51 -1.52 12.46 -12.27
CA GLY A 51 -1.90 13.17 -13.50
C GLY A 51 -1.01 12.79 -14.68
N ASN A 52 -0.17 13.74 -15.12
CA ASN A 52 0.79 13.56 -16.21
C ASN A 52 2.26 13.40 -15.74
N ARG A 53 2.50 13.32 -14.43
CA ARG A 53 3.82 13.18 -13.82
C ARG A 53 4.08 11.73 -13.45
N ARG A 54 5.14 11.14 -14.01
CA ARG A 54 5.58 9.78 -13.65
C ARG A 54 6.45 9.82 -12.40
N ALA A 55 6.18 8.91 -11.45
CA ALA A 55 7.02 8.68 -10.28
C ALA A 55 7.89 7.41 -10.48
N PRO A 56 9.15 7.53 -10.94
CA PRO A 56 10.01 6.37 -11.11
C PRO A 56 10.47 5.82 -9.74
N LEU A 57 10.08 4.58 -9.44
CA LEU A 57 10.36 3.90 -8.17
C LEU A 57 11.82 3.42 -8.02
N GLY A 58 12.65 3.60 -9.04
CA GLY A 58 14.11 3.41 -8.92
C GLY A 58 14.61 1.97 -8.89
N GLY A 59 13.78 0.97 -9.18
CA GLY A 59 14.21 -0.42 -9.36
C GLY A 59 13.10 -1.45 -9.13
N VAL A 60 13.43 -2.73 -9.37
CA VAL A 60 12.47 -3.84 -9.25
C VAL A 60 12.00 -4.10 -7.82
N ARG A 61 12.87 -3.91 -6.81
CA ARG A 61 12.54 -4.19 -5.40
C ARG A 61 11.60 -3.14 -4.77
N PRO A 62 11.83 -1.81 -4.88
CA PRO A 62 10.86 -0.82 -4.44
C PRO A 62 9.51 -0.98 -5.13
N LEU A 63 9.54 -1.32 -6.42
CA LEU A 63 8.35 -1.58 -7.21
C LEU A 63 7.58 -2.81 -6.71
N ALA A 64 8.26 -3.92 -6.45
CA ALA A 64 7.65 -5.12 -5.85
C ALA A 64 7.02 -4.85 -4.48
N VAL A 65 7.67 -4.05 -3.63
CA VAL A 65 7.11 -3.62 -2.33
C VAL A 65 5.81 -2.84 -2.53
N LEU A 66 5.79 -1.86 -3.43
CA LEU A 66 4.58 -1.10 -3.72
C LEU A 66 3.48 -2.02 -4.27
N SER A 67 3.81 -2.88 -5.24
CA SER A 67 2.86 -3.83 -5.82
C SER A 67 2.24 -4.73 -4.76
N ALA A 68 3.02 -5.28 -3.84
CA ALA A 68 2.51 -6.09 -2.74
C ALA A 68 1.51 -5.31 -1.87
N LEU A 69 1.87 -4.08 -1.46
CA LEU A 69 0.97 -3.22 -0.66
C LEU A 69 -0.31 -2.85 -1.40
N VAL A 70 -0.22 -2.61 -2.71
CA VAL A 70 -1.37 -2.23 -3.54
C VAL A 70 -2.28 -3.43 -3.86
N VAL A 71 -1.71 -4.61 -4.05
CA VAL A 71 -2.48 -5.86 -4.18
C VAL A 71 -3.26 -6.17 -2.89
N HIS A 72 -2.70 -5.82 -1.72
CA HIS A 72 -3.33 -5.93 -0.40
C HIS A 72 -3.85 -4.57 0.11
N LEU A 73 -4.51 -3.81 -0.77
CA LEU A 73 -4.91 -2.44 -0.47
C LEU A 73 -5.75 -2.31 0.81
N GLY A 74 -5.36 -1.37 1.68
CA GLY A 74 -6.03 -1.13 2.97
C GLY A 74 -5.67 -2.13 4.09
N GLU A 75 -4.94 -3.20 3.78
CA GLU A 75 -4.48 -4.19 4.74
C GLU A 75 -3.06 -3.87 5.23
N VAL A 76 -2.80 -4.12 6.52
CA VAL A 76 -1.45 -4.03 7.06
C VAL A 76 -0.69 -5.30 6.74
N LEU A 77 0.30 -5.20 5.85
CA LEU A 77 1.25 -6.27 5.59
C LEU A 77 2.41 -6.17 6.58
N SER A 78 2.70 -7.27 7.29
CA SER A 78 3.88 -7.34 8.17
C SER A 78 5.17 -7.27 7.35
N THR A 79 6.26 -6.87 7.98
CA THR A 79 7.58 -6.88 7.34
C THR A 79 7.95 -8.26 6.81
N GLU A 80 7.65 -9.33 7.55
CA GLU A 80 7.90 -10.72 7.14
C GLU A 80 7.11 -11.09 5.89
N ARG A 81 5.81 -10.74 5.83
CA ARG A 81 4.99 -10.97 4.63
C ARG A 81 5.49 -10.19 3.43
N LEU A 82 5.97 -8.96 3.63
CA LEU A 82 6.61 -8.19 2.56
C LEU A 82 7.91 -8.84 2.09
N VAL A 83 8.67 -9.47 3.00
CA VAL A 83 9.85 -10.24 2.60
C VAL A 83 9.44 -11.40 1.69
N ASP A 84 8.45 -12.19 2.11
CA ASP A 84 7.96 -13.34 1.32
C ASP A 84 7.45 -12.88 -0.06
N CYS A 85 6.64 -11.82 -0.13
CA CYS A 85 6.12 -11.32 -1.40
C CYS A 85 7.19 -10.77 -2.35
N VAL A 86 8.27 -10.19 -1.80
CA VAL A 86 9.28 -9.53 -2.62
C VAL A 86 10.38 -10.50 -3.04
N TRP A 87 10.85 -11.36 -2.13
CA TRP A 87 12.00 -12.23 -2.36
C TRP A 87 11.65 -13.72 -2.49
N ASP A 88 10.46 -14.15 -2.07
CA ASP A 88 10.08 -15.56 -2.02
C ASP A 88 11.17 -16.38 -1.31
N GLU A 89 11.54 -17.56 -1.82
CA GLU A 89 12.60 -18.42 -1.27
C GLU A 89 14.03 -17.82 -1.33
N GLN A 90 14.24 -16.66 -1.95
CA GLN A 90 15.56 -16.06 -2.21
C GLN A 90 15.85 -14.85 -1.29
N ALA A 91 15.23 -14.82 -0.11
CA ALA A 91 15.41 -13.74 0.84
C ALA A 91 16.84 -13.74 1.43
N PRO A 92 17.57 -12.60 1.36
CA PRO A 92 18.82 -12.47 2.10
C PRO A 92 18.57 -12.40 3.61
N ALA A 93 19.59 -12.70 4.42
CA ALA A 93 19.50 -12.59 5.88
C ALA A 93 19.10 -11.17 6.38
N THR A 94 19.29 -10.14 5.55
CA THR A 94 18.96 -8.74 5.84
C THR A 94 17.64 -8.27 5.20
N ALA A 95 16.81 -9.16 4.67
CA ALA A 95 15.61 -8.81 3.92
C ALA A 95 14.66 -7.87 4.70
N SER A 96 14.43 -8.12 5.98
CA SER A 96 13.58 -7.27 6.83
C SER A 96 14.07 -5.82 6.92
N ALA A 97 15.40 -5.62 6.96
CA ALA A 97 15.99 -4.28 6.91
C ALA A 97 15.85 -3.64 5.51
N LEU A 98 16.02 -4.44 4.46
CA LEU A 98 15.85 -4.00 3.08
C LEU A 98 14.42 -3.57 2.78
N VAL A 99 13.40 -4.17 3.39
CA VAL A 99 12.00 -3.71 3.28
C VAL A 99 11.89 -2.25 3.68
N ALA A 100 12.42 -1.85 4.85
CA ALA A 100 12.37 -0.46 5.30
C ALA A 100 13.12 0.49 4.34
N THR A 101 14.26 0.04 3.81
CA THR A 101 15.02 0.79 2.78
C THR A 101 14.21 0.98 1.51
N HIS A 102 13.56 -0.07 1.01
CA HIS A 102 12.76 -0.01 -0.21
C HIS A 102 11.47 0.80 0.00
N VAL A 103 10.78 0.68 1.14
CA VAL A 103 9.65 1.55 1.50
C VAL A 103 10.09 3.02 1.49
N SER A 104 11.25 3.32 2.06
CA SER A 104 11.80 4.69 2.06
C SER A 104 12.10 5.18 0.64
N ALA A 105 12.61 4.31 -0.24
CA ALA A 105 12.83 4.63 -1.65
C ALA A 105 11.52 4.90 -2.40
N VAL A 106 10.48 4.09 -2.15
CA VAL A 106 9.14 4.31 -2.71
C VAL A 106 8.58 5.65 -2.24
N ARG A 107 8.59 5.93 -0.93
CA ARG A 107 8.13 7.22 -0.39
C ARG A 107 8.86 8.40 -1.02
N ARG A 108 10.18 8.31 -1.19
CA ARG A 108 10.95 9.37 -1.88
C ARG A 108 10.54 9.55 -3.33
N ALA A 109 10.24 8.47 -4.05
CA ALA A 109 9.76 8.55 -5.42
C ALA A 109 8.35 9.17 -5.49
N LEU A 110 7.44 8.78 -4.62
CA LEU A 110 6.09 9.34 -4.52
C LEU A 110 6.10 10.80 -4.05
N ALA A 111 7.04 11.18 -3.18
CA ALA A 111 7.21 12.57 -2.74
C ALA A 111 7.48 13.53 -3.90
N ARG A 112 8.13 13.06 -4.99
CA ARG A 112 8.38 13.88 -6.19
C ARG A 112 7.10 14.28 -6.92
N VAL A 113 6.02 13.54 -6.68
CA VAL A 113 4.68 13.82 -7.23
C VAL A 113 3.68 14.28 -6.16
N GLY A 114 4.12 14.50 -4.93
CA GLY A 114 3.27 14.99 -3.82
C GLY A 114 2.60 13.92 -2.97
N GLU A 115 2.89 12.64 -3.19
CA GLU A 115 2.10 11.50 -2.67
C GLU A 115 2.88 10.62 -1.68
N ALA A 116 3.79 11.21 -0.89
CA ALA A 116 4.66 10.45 0.03
C ALA A 116 3.89 9.69 1.13
N GLU A 117 2.70 10.17 1.50
CA GLU A 117 1.88 9.66 2.60
C GLU A 117 1.06 8.41 2.25
N VAL A 118 1.07 8.02 0.97
CA VAL A 118 0.36 6.84 0.45
C VAL A 118 0.79 5.55 1.13
N ILE A 119 2.06 5.43 1.54
CA ILE A 119 2.53 4.28 2.31
C ILE A 119 2.70 4.69 3.76
N ARG A 120 1.85 4.15 4.64
CA ARG A 120 1.94 4.41 6.09
C ARG A 120 2.61 3.25 6.80
N THR A 121 3.40 3.58 7.82
CA THR A 121 3.93 2.58 8.75
C THR A 121 2.86 2.32 9.81
N ARG A 122 2.42 1.07 9.94
CA ARG A 122 1.47 0.63 10.97
C ARG A 122 1.95 -0.70 11.53
N PRO A 123 2.30 -0.80 12.82
CA PRO A 123 2.78 -2.05 13.40
C PRO A 123 1.80 -3.21 13.11
N PRO A 124 2.30 -4.41 12.72
CA PRO A 124 3.71 -4.81 12.63
C PRO A 124 4.41 -4.52 11.28
N GLY A 125 3.87 -3.67 10.41
CA GLY A 125 4.49 -3.36 9.11
C GLY A 125 3.95 -2.11 8.42
N TYR A 126 3.38 -2.29 7.22
CA TYR A 126 3.05 -1.19 6.31
C TYR A 126 1.69 -1.39 5.63
N VAL A 127 1.05 -0.29 5.24
CA VAL A 127 -0.21 -0.28 4.51
C VAL A 127 -0.17 0.75 3.39
N ALA A 128 -0.76 0.42 2.24
CA ALA A 128 -1.09 1.39 1.20
C ALA A 128 -2.46 2.01 1.49
N ASP A 129 -2.46 3.33 1.68
CA ASP A 129 -3.62 4.18 1.88
C ASP A 129 -3.99 4.83 0.54
N LEU A 130 -4.57 4.03 -0.36
CA LEU A 130 -5.10 4.46 -1.66
C LEU A 130 -6.55 4.02 -1.80
N ASP A 131 -7.31 4.77 -2.60
CA ASP A 131 -8.62 4.33 -3.05
C ASP A 131 -8.47 3.24 -4.13
N ALA A 132 -9.39 2.26 -4.14
CA ALA A 132 -9.34 1.17 -5.11
C ALA A 132 -9.43 1.66 -6.57
N SER A 133 -10.09 2.80 -6.82
CA SER A 133 -10.17 3.42 -8.16
C SER A 133 -8.83 3.95 -8.68
N GLN A 134 -7.83 4.09 -7.80
CA GLN A 134 -6.47 4.51 -8.14
C GLN A 134 -5.60 3.35 -8.63
N VAL A 135 -6.10 2.12 -8.59
CA VAL A 135 -5.38 0.91 -8.98
C VAL A 135 -6.08 0.29 -10.18
N ASP A 136 -5.39 0.22 -11.32
CA ASP A 136 -5.99 -0.33 -12.56
C ASP A 136 -6.48 -1.78 -12.40
N ALA A 137 -5.72 -2.62 -11.70
CA ALA A 137 -6.03 -4.02 -11.44
C ALA A 137 -7.28 -4.23 -10.55
N ARG A 138 -7.75 -3.19 -9.85
CA ARG A 138 -8.98 -3.24 -9.04
C ARG A 138 -10.20 -2.64 -9.76
N ARG A 139 -10.01 -2.10 -10.97
CA ARG A 139 -11.08 -1.45 -11.76
C ARG A 139 -11.80 -2.40 -12.72
N PHE A 140 -11.21 -3.55 -13.03
CA PHE A 140 -11.78 -4.59 -13.89
C PHE A 140 -12.33 -5.73 -13.04
#